data_AF-A0A2T3I2E9-F1
#
_entry.id   AF-A0A2T3I2E9-F1
#
_cell.length_a   1.000
_cell.length_b   1.000
_cell.length_c   1.000
_cell.angle_alpha   90.00
_cell.angle_beta   90.00
_cell.angle_gamma   90.00
#
_symmetry.space_group_name_H-M   'P 1'
#
loop_
_entity.id
_entity.type
_entity.pdbx_description
1 polymer ?
#
loop_
_entity_poly.entity_id
_entity_poly.type
_entity_poly.pdbx_seq_one_letter_code
_entity_poly.pdbx_strand_id
1 'polypeptide(L)'
;MIVFAISLLSPDNTYVSFYRIIDTLFGVTIAFSVNYFIAPSWTMTWLDRHTSNMIKSQILYVAVLNKPQWEQKINLYQSQQRYYALNGEVMNLLREPNLSPRTSKDWLSLLVLIQRLNDGLLLATKLGIQSNESHATARWIRQLQWIEQTFPDRCKHGEMPPFDTETTPIPEDMLCALIEKDIQQLTAWMLYQRAFVV
;
A
#
# COMPACT_ATOMS: atom_id res chain seq x y z
N MET A 1 -20.85 6.45 -38.33
CA MET A 1 -20.76 7.23 -39.59
C MET A 1 -21.88 6.93 -40.59
N ILE A 2 -22.30 5.67 -40.81
CA ILE A 2 -23.35 5.31 -41.78
C ILE A 2 -24.70 6.00 -41.50
N VAL A 3 -25.10 6.13 -40.24
CA VAL A 3 -26.37 6.78 -39.83
C VAL A 3 -26.36 8.30 -40.11
N PHE A 4 -25.19 8.93 -40.09
CA PHE A 4 -25.03 10.36 -40.35
C PHE A 4 -25.27 10.71 -41.84
N ALA A 5 -24.82 9.84 -42.75
CA ALA A 5 -25.08 9.97 -44.17
C ALA A 5 -26.58 9.82 -44.49
N ILE A 6 -27.27 8.89 -43.84
CA ILE A 6 -28.71 8.65 -44.03
C ILE A 6 -29.56 9.81 -43.48
N SER A 7 -29.16 10.42 -42.37
CA SER A 7 -29.86 11.57 -41.78
C SER A 7 -29.79 12.84 -42.63
N LEU A 8 -28.73 13.01 -43.43
CA LEU A 8 -28.62 14.10 -44.42
C LEU A 8 -29.50 13.87 -45.66
N LEU A 9 -29.82 12.60 -45.96
CA LEU A 9 -30.65 12.19 -47.10
C LEU A 9 -32.16 12.16 -46.76
N SER A 10 -32.55 12.12 -45.48
CA SER A 10 -33.95 12.18 -45.04
C SER A 10 -34.08 12.81 -43.64
N PRO A 11 -34.11 14.15 -43.55
CA PRO A 11 -34.11 14.89 -42.28
C PRO A 11 -35.43 14.80 -41.50
N ASP A 12 -36.55 14.44 -42.13
CA ASP A 12 -37.89 14.33 -41.49
C ASP A 12 -38.11 13.02 -40.73
N ASN A 13 -37.12 12.12 -40.71
CA ASN A 13 -37.29 10.81 -40.08
C ASN A 13 -36.96 10.88 -38.58
N THR A 14 -37.98 11.10 -37.75
CA THR A 14 -37.90 11.14 -36.28
C THR A 14 -37.16 9.95 -35.66
N TYR A 15 -37.23 8.77 -36.29
CA TYR A 15 -36.52 7.58 -35.82
C TYR A 15 -35.01 7.72 -35.90
N VAL A 16 -34.47 8.38 -36.93
CA VAL A 16 -33.02 8.58 -37.10
C VAL A 16 -32.46 9.50 -36.00
N SER A 17 -33.20 10.56 -35.67
CA SER A 17 -32.88 11.45 -34.55
C SER A 17 -32.91 10.71 -33.21
N PHE A 18 -33.89 9.84 -32.99
CA PHE A 18 -33.98 9.03 -31.76
C PHE A 18 -32.79 8.06 -31.61
N TYR A 19 -32.41 7.35 -32.68
CA TYR A 19 -31.24 6.47 -32.66
C TYR A 19 -29.94 7.22 -32.37
N ARG A 20 -29.80 8.46 -32.84
CA ARG A 20 -28.62 9.30 -32.54
C ARG A 20 -28.56 9.74 -31.09
N ILE A 21 -29.70 10.05 -30.48
CA ILE A 21 -29.77 10.34 -29.04
C ILE A 21 -29.33 9.10 -28.27
N ILE A 22 -29.83 7.91 -28.61
CA ILE A 22 -29.40 6.67 -27.96
C ILE A 22 -27.89 6.42 -28.15
N ASP A 23 -27.36 6.55 -29.36
CA ASP A 23 -25.94 6.32 -29.67
C ASP A 23 -25.02 7.28 -28.89
N THR A 24 -25.40 8.56 -28.80
CA THR A 24 -24.65 9.55 -28.01
C THR A 24 -24.74 9.26 -26.51
N LEU A 25 -25.89 8.81 -26.01
CA LEU A 25 -26.07 8.44 -24.60
C LEU A 25 -25.22 7.20 -24.24
N PHE A 26 -25.17 6.21 -25.14
CA PHE A 26 -24.27 5.07 -25.02
C PHE A 26 -22.80 5.50 -25.04
N GLY A 27 -22.41 6.37 -25.97
CA GLY A 27 -21.06 6.92 -26.06
C GLY A 27 -20.63 7.64 -24.78
N VAL A 28 -21.49 8.50 -24.24
CA VAL A 28 -21.25 9.21 -22.97
C VAL A 28 -21.14 8.23 -21.80
N THR A 29 -22.03 7.24 -21.73
CA THR A 29 -22.04 6.24 -20.66
C THR A 29 -20.76 5.42 -20.67
N ILE A 30 -20.29 4.99 -21.86
CA ILE A 30 -19.04 4.26 -22.02
C ILE A 30 -17.85 5.15 -21.63
N ALA A 31 -17.79 6.38 -22.12
CA ALA A 31 -16.70 7.30 -21.80
C ALA A 31 -16.60 7.59 -20.29
N PHE A 32 -17.75 7.83 -19.64
CA PHE A 32 -17.81 8.03 -18.20
C PHE A 32 -17.42 6.76 -17.43
N SER A 33 -17.90 5.60 -17.87
CA SER A 33 -17.58 4.31 -17.23
C SER A 33 -16.09 4.00 -17.33
N VAL A 34 -15.50 4.16 -18.51
CA VAL A 34 -14.06 3.97 -18.76
C VAL A 34 -13.26 4.90 -17.87
N ASN A 35 -13.57 6.20 -17.84
CA ASN A 35 -12.87 7.13 -16.95
C ASN A 35 -13.08 6.83 -15.46
N TYR A 36 -14.28 6.40 -15.06
CA TYR A 36 -14.58 6.11 -13.66
C TYR A 36 -13.87 4.83 -13.17
N PHE A 37 -13.86 3.76 -13.97
CA PHE A 37 -13.23 2.49 -13.60
C PHE A 37 -11.71 2.46 -13.80
N ILE A 38 -11.17 3.30 -14.69
CA ILE A 38 -9.73 3.38 -14.99
C ILE A 38 -9.08 4.57 -14.27
N ALA A 39 -9.84 5.34 -13.49
CA ALA A 39 -9.30 6.46 -12.72
C ALA A 39 -8.21 5.98 -11.72
N PRO A 40 -6.99 6.56 -11.77
CA PRO A 40 -5.86 6.18 -10.91
C PRO A 40 -6.14 6.33 -9.40
N SER A 41 -7.11 7.16 -9.02
CA SER A 41 -7.46 7.43 -7.61
C SER A 41 -7.99 6.19 -6.89
N TRP A 42 -8.70 5.31 -7.61
CA TRP A 42 -9.19 4.05 -7.04
C TRP A 42 -8.04 3.08 -6.82
N THR A 43 -7.14 2.93 -7.79
CA THR A 43 -5.96 2.05 -7.67
C THR A 43 -5.12 2.43 -6.45
N MET A 44 -4.82 3.72 -6.26
CA MET A 44 -4.05 4.18 -5.10
C MET A 44 -4.75 3.91 -3.77
N THR A 45 -6.04 4.24 -3.65
CA THR A 45 -6.82 3.97 -2.43
C THR A 45 -6.85 2.47 -2.10
N TRP A 46 -6.94 1.66 -3.15
CA TRP A 46 -6.99 0.21 -3.04
C TRP A 46 -5.63 -0.40 -2.66
N LEU A 47 -4.54 0.16 -3.18
CA LEU A 47 -3.17 -0.22 -2.82
C LEU A 47 -2.84 0.17 -1.37
N ASP A 48 -3.29 1.35 -0.94
CA ASP A 48 -3.15 1.82 0.46
C ASP A 48 -3.80 0.86 1.45
N ARG A 49 -4.98 0.32 1.10
CA ARG A 49 -5.65 -0.72 1.90
C ARG A 49 -4.82 -2.00 1.99
N HIS A 50 -4.17 -2.42 0.91
CA HIS A 50 -3.30 -3.59 0.91
C HIS A 50 -2.05 -3.36 1.77
N THR A 51 -1.48 -2.15 1.71
CA THR A 51 -0.33 -1.80 2.53
C THR A 51 -0.68 -1.71 4.02
N SER A 52 -1.78 -1.06 4.39
CA SER A 52 -2.25 -1.04 5.79
C SER A 52 -2.49 -2.47 6.31
N ASN A 53 -3.13 -3.33 5.52
CA ASN A 53 -3.32 -4.74 5.88
C ASN A 53 -1.99 -5.49 6.06
N MET A 54 -0.98 -5.19 5.25
CA MET A 54 0.36 -5.77 5.36
C MET A 54 1.06 -5.31 6.66
N ILE A 55 1.06 -4.01 6.94
CA ILE A 55 1.65 -3.47 8.18
C ILE A 55 0.92 -4.01 9.41
N LYS A 56 -0.41 -4.12 9.36
CA LYS A 56 -1.23 -4.74 10.42
C LYS A 56 -0.83 -6.19 10.67
N SER A 57 -0.52 -6.95 9.62
CA SER A 57 -0.02 -8.32 9.78
C SER A 57 1.36 -8.37 10.45
N GLN A 58 2.25 -7.40 10.19
CA GLN A 58 3.54 -7.28 10.86
C GLN A 58 3.38 -6.93 12.34
N ILE A 59 2.44 -6.03 12.69
CA ILE A 59 2.09 -5.72 14.09
C ILE A 59 1.66 -6.97 14.84
N LEU A 60 0.73 -7.75 14.25
CA LEU A 60 0.27 -9.00 14.84
C LEU A 60 1.40 -10.02 14.97
N TYR A 61 2.28 -10.08 13.97
CA TYR A 61 3.42 -10.98 14.01
C TYR A 61 4.39 -10.63 15.14
N VAL A 62 4.73 -9.33 15.30
CA VAL A 62 5.55 -8.84 16.42
C VAL A 62 4.91 -9.17 17.78
N ALA A 63 3.60 -9.00 17.92
CA ALA A 63 2.88 -9.29 19.16
C ALA A 63 2.91 -10.78 19.57
N VAL A 64 3.20 -11.67 18.62
CA VAL A 64 3.22 -13.12 18.81
C VAL A 64 4.65 -13.66 18.92
N LEU A 65 5.69 -12.81 18.81
CA LEU A 65 7.09 -13.25 18.94
C LEU A 65 7.39 -13.94 20.28
N ASN A 66 6.76 -13.52 21.37
CA ASN A 66 6.96 -14.12 22.71
C ASN A 66 5.98 -15.26 23.04
N LYS A 67 5.17 -15.68 22.08
CA LYS A 67 4.12 -16.70 22.24
C LYS A 67 4.58 -18.07 21.73
N PRO A 68 3.82 -19.16 21.98
CA PRO A 68 4.19 -20.49 21.48
C PRO A 68 4.38 -20.55 19.96
N GLN A 69 5.27 -21.44 19.51
CA GLN A 69 5.69 -21.56 18.10
C GLN A 69 4.54 -21.78 17.10
N TRP A 70 3.43 -22.38 17.52
CA TRP A 70 2.29 -22.59 16.63
C TRP A 70 1.58 -21.27 16.28
N GLU A 71 1.44 -20.34 17.25
CA GLU A 71 0.87 -19.00 16.98
C GLU A 71 1.81 -18.20 16.09
N GLN A 72 3.13 -18.30 16.31
CA GLN A 72 4.15 -17.64 15.49
C GLN A 72 4.06 -18.07 14.03
N LYS A 73 3.94 -19.39 13.78
CA LYS A 73 3.83 -19.94 12.41
C LYS A 73 2.58 -19.44 11.69
N ILE A 74 1.43 -19.40 12.36
CA ILE A 74 0.18 -18.91 11.74
C ILE A 74 0.32 -17.45 11.30
N ASN A 75 0.86 -16.59 12.16
CA ASN A 75 1.02 -15.17 11.86
C ASN A 75 2.08 -14.93 10.78
N LEU A 76 3.14 -15.74 10.74
CA LEU A 76 4.12 -15.75 9.66
C LEU A 76 3.46 -16.04 8.30
N TYR A 77 2.65 -17.10 8.21
CA TYR A 77 1.95 -17.43 6.96
C TYR A 77 1.00 -16.31 6.52
N GLN A 78 0.28 -15.71 7.47
CA GLN A 78 -0.59 -14.57 7.20
C GLN A 78 0.22 -13.37 6.67
N SER A 79 1.34 -13.03 7.31
CA SER A 79 2.24 -11.95 6.86
C SER A 79 2.76 -12.20 5.44
N GLN A 80 3.22 -13.42 5.13
CA GLN A 80 3.68 -13.79 3.80
C GLN A 80 2.58 -13.70 2.75
N GLN A 81 1.38 -14.21 3.05
CA GLN A 81 0.25 -14.12 2.13
C GLN A 81 -0.14 -12.67 1.83
N ARG A 82 -0.15 -11.81 2.85
CA ARG A 82 -0.41 -10.36 2.68
C ARG A 82 0.68 -9.67 1.88
N TYR A 83 1.94 -10.05 2.06
CA TYR A 83 3.05 -9.54 1.28
C TYR A 83 2.91 -9.91 -0.20
N TYR A 84 2.63 -11.17 -0.53
CA TYR A 84 2.45 -11.59 -1.92
C TYR A 84 1.26 -10.91 -2.59
N ALA A 85 0.16 -10.71 -1.85
CA ALA A 85 -0.97 -9.93 -2.33
C ALA A 85 -0.53 -8.49 -2.64
N LEU A 86 0.10 -7.78 -1.70
CA LEU A 86 0.60 -6.43 -1.93
C LEU A 86 1.58 -6.36 -3.11
N ASN A 87 2.52 -7.30 -3.20
CA ASN A 87 3.49 -7.37 -4.29
C ASN A 87 2.82 -7.53 -5.65
N GLY A 88 1.86 -8.47 -5.79
CA GLY A 88 1.10 -8.65 -7.03
C GLY A 88 0.44 -7.36 -7.49
N GLU A 89 -0.05 -6.58 -6.54
CA GLU A 89 -0.78 -5.34 -6.82
C GLU A 89 0.10 -4.16 -7.14
N VAL A 90 1.25 -4.04 -6.47
CA VAL A 90 2.27 -3.09 -6.90
C VAL A 90 2.76 -3.46 -8.30
N MET A 91 2.94 -4.75 -8.62
CA MET A 91 3.33 -5.17 -9.97
C MET A 91 2.24 -4.87 -11.01
N ASN A 92 0.95 -4.94 -10.64
CA ASN A 92 -0.14 -4.50 -11.49
C ASN A 92 -0.10 -2.98 -11.74
N LEU A 93 0.12 -2.17 -10.69
CA LEU A 93 0.29 -0.72 -10.80
C LEU A 93 1.46 -0.39 -11.75
N LEU A 94 2.58 -1.08 -11.64
CA LEU A 94 3.76 -0.86 -12.49
C LEU A 94 3.52 -1.15 -13.99
N ARG A 95 2.44 -1.87 -14.33
CA ARG A 95 2.03 -2.12 -15.72
C ARG A 95 1.14 -1.01 -16.27
N GLU A 96 0.68 -0.07 -15.45
CA GLU A 96 -0.16 1.04 -15.91
C GLU A 96 0.63 1.99 -16.83
N PRO A 97 0.09 2.35 -18.00
CA PRO A 97 0.83 3.11 -19.02
C PRO A 97 1.13 4.56 -18.61
N ASN A 98 0.37 5.13 -17.67
CA ASN A 98 0.45 6.53 -17.27
C ASN A 98 1.14 6.73 -15.91
N LEU A 99 1.82 5.71 -15.38
CA LEU A 99 2.44 5.79 -14.06
C LEU A 99 3.69 6.67 -14.09
N SER A 100 3.81 7.58 -13.11
CA SER A 100 5.02 8.39 -12.94
C SER A 100 6.23 7.52 -12.58
N PRO A 101 7.41 7.75 -13.19
CA PRO A 101 8.66 7.05 -12.85
C PRO A 101 9.10 7.22 -11.39
N ARG A 102 8.60 8.26 -10.72
CA ARG A 102 8.85 8.47 -9.29
C ARG A 102 7.98 7.54 -8.46
N THR A 103 6.67 7.53 -8.73
CA THR A 103 5.69 6.70 -8.02
C THR A 103 6.05 5.22 -8.11
N SER A 104 6.54 4.76 -9.27
CA SER A 104 7.04 3.39 -9.42
C SER A 104 8.22 3.08 -8.49
N LYS A 105 9.23 3.97 -8.43
CA LYS A 105 10.37 3.84 -7.52
C LYS A 105 9.96 3.87 -6.06
N ASP A 106 9.03 4.75 -5.70
CA ASP A 106 8.52 4.86 -4.34
C ASP A 106 7.87 3.54 -3.90
N TRP A 107 6.95 2.98 -4.69
CA TRP A 107 6.30 1.69 -4.37
C TRP A 107 7.27 0.50 -4.36
N LEU A 108 8.23 0.46 -5.28
CA LEU A 108 9.27 -0.58 -5.28
C LEU A 108 10.16 -0.49 -4.03
N SER A 109 10.56 0.72 -3.64
CA SER A 109 11.36 0.92 -2.43
C SER A 109 10.60 0.52 -1.16
N LEU A 110 9.30 0.78 -1.10
CA LEU A 110 8.42 0.33 -0.02
C LEU A 110 8.36 -1.19 0.08
N LEU A 111 8.20 -1.89 -1.05
CA LEU A 111 8.21 -3.36 -1.07
C LEU A 111 9.50 -3.94 -0.49
N VAL A 112 10.66 -3.36 -0.86
CA VAL A 112 11.96 -3.78 -0.34
C VAL A 112 12.04 -3.59 1.18
N LEU A 113 11.56 -2.45 1.71
CA LEU A 113 11.55 -2.19 3.15
C LEU A 113 10.63 -3.18 3.90
N ILE A 114 9.43 -3.43 3.37
CA ILE A 114 8.47 -4.38 3.94
C ILE A 114 9.05 -5.81 3.91
N GLN A 115 9.68 -6.21 2.82
CA GLN A 115 10.29 -7.53 2.68
C GLN A 115 11.42 -7.72 3.70
N ARG A 116 12.34 -6.74 3.81
CA ARG A 116 13.44 -6.77 4.78
C ARG A 116 12.94 -6.92 6.21
N LEU A 117 11.92 -6.15 6.59
CA LEU A 117 11.30 -6.27 7.90
C LEU A 117 10.68 -7.66 8.11
N ASN A 118 9.99 -8.22 7.10
CA ASN A 118 9.39 -9.55 7.20
C ASN A 118 10.45 -10.66 7.36
N ASP A 119 11.56 -10.55 6.63
CA ASP A 119 12.70 -11.45 6.75
C ASP A 119 13.39 -11.32 8.13
N GLY A 120 13.52 -10.10 8.65
CA GLY A 120 14.01 -9.84 10.01
C GLY A 120 13.15 -10.50 11.09
N LEU A 121 11.82 -10.37 10.99
CA LEU A 121 10.88 -11.02 11.91
C LEU A 121 10.92 -12.55 11.78
N LEU A 122 11.08 -13.08 10.57
CA LEU A 122 11.26 -14.51 10.33
C LEU A 122 12.52 -15.03 11.02
N LEU A 123 13.65 -14.33 10.87
CA LEU A 123 14.90 -14.68 11.53
C LEU A 123 14.75 -14.65 13.05
N ALA A 124 14.05 -13.64 13.57
CA ALA A 124 13.78 -13.53 15.00
C ALA A 124 12.97 -14.71 15.55
N THR A 125 11.99 -15.23 14.80
CA THR A 125 11.26 -16.45 15.23
C THR A 125 12.09 -17.73 15.18
N LYS A 126 13.02 -17.84 14.23
CA LYS A 126 13.85 -19.05 14.06
C LYS A 126 14.99 -19.12 15.07
N LEU A 127 15.65 -17.99 15.30
CA LEU A 127 16.82 -17.88 16.18
C LEU A 127 16.41 -17.65 17.63
N GLY A 128 15.19 -17.15 17.85
CA GLY A 128 14.69 -16.71 19.15
C GLY A 128 15.23 -15.33 19.48
N ILE A 129 14.37 -14.48 20.04
CA ILE A 129 14.77 -13.20 20.62
C ILE A 129 15.13 -13.46 22.08
N GLN A 130 16.24 -12.91 22.56
CA GLN A 130 16.56 -13.02 23.99
C GLN A 130 15.48 -12.30 24.81
N SER A 131 14.83 -13.03 25.72
CA SER A 131 13.54 -12.68 26.35
C SER A 131 13.55 -11.43 27.24
N ASN A 132 14.67 -10.73 27.38
CA ASN A 132 14.78 -9.56 28.26
C ASN A 132 14.24 -8.27 27.62
N GLU A 133 13.93 -8.26 26.32
CA GLU A 133 13.51 -7.05 25.60
C GLU A 133 11.99 -6.98 25.34
N SER A 134 11.15 -7.30 26.34
CA SER A 134 9.69 -7.07 26.22
C SER A 134 9.35 -5.59 25.93
N HIS A 135 10.25 -4.66 26.27
CA HIS A 135 10.12 -3.24 25.93
C HIS A 135 10.37 -2.94 24.45
N ALA A 136 11.19 -3.72 23.74
CA ALA A 136 11.46 -3.52 22.32
C ALA A 136 10.25 -3.89 21.46
N THR A 137 9.61 -5.03 21.75
CA THR A 137 8.42 -5.47 21.01
C THR A 137 7.25 -4.50 21.18
N ALA A 138 7.01 -3.98 22.39
CA ALA A 138 5.99 -2.95 22.63
C ALA A 138 6.28 -1.65 21.86
N ARG A 139 7.56 -1.27 21.75
CA ARG A 139 8.00 -0.10 20.97
C ARG A 139 7.75 -0.31 19.48
N TRP A 140 8.17 -1.43 18.92
CA TRP A 140 7.96 -1.79 17.51
C TRP A 140 6.48 -1.78 17.14
N ILE A 141 5.64 -2.37 18.01
CA ILE A 141 4.19 -2.34 17.83
C ILE A 141 3.68 -0.90 17.75
N ARG A 142 4.11 -0.03 18.67
CA ARG A 142 3.68 1.38 18.67
C ARG A 142 4.13 2.13 17.42
N GLN A 143 5.38 1.91 16.98
CA GLN A 143 5.92 2.52 15.76
C GLN A 143 5.14 2.05 14.52
N LEU A 144 4.94 0.75 14.36
CA LEU A 144 4.19 0.16 13.24
C LEU A 144 2.71 0.57 13.26
N GLN A 145 2.08 0.70 14.44
CA GLN A 145 0.71 1.20 14.57
C GLN A 145 0.57 2.63 14.07
N TRP A 146 1.53 3.51 14.41
CA TRP A 146 1.54 4.87 13.89
C TRP A 146 1.69 4.89 12.36
N ILE A 147 2.57 4.05 11.81
CA ILE A 147 2.75 3.92 10.35
C ILE A 147 1.45 3.48 9.70
N GLU A 148 0.80 2.43 10.22
CA GLU A 148 -0.43 1.86 9.68
C GLU A 148 -1.56 2.90 9.63
N GLN A 149 -1.76 3.63 10.72
CA GLN A 149 -2.79 4.67 10.83
C GLN A 149 -2.52 5.85 9.90
N THR A 150 -1.24 6.21 9.72
CA THR A 150 -0.87 7.40 8.94
C THR A 150 -0.61 7.12 7.47
N PHE A 151 -0.52 5.85 7.06
CA PHE A 151 -0.23 5.46 5.68
C PHE A 151 -1.25 5.99 4.65
N PRO A 152 -2.58 5.94 4.88
CA PRO A 152 -3.56 6.46 3.93
C PRO A 152 -3.42 7.97 3.68
N ASP A 153 -3.00 8.71 4.70
CA ASP A 153 -2.80 10.16 4.65
C ASP A 153 -1.32 10.56 4.50
N ARG A 154 -0.46 9.64 4.03
CA ARG A 154 1.00 9.87 3.93
C ARG A 154 1.41 11.05 3.04
N CYS A 155 0.55 11.43 2.10
CA CYS A 155 0.75 12.57 1.21
C CYS A 155 0.08 13.85 1.73
N LYS A 156 -0.34 13.90 3.00
CA LYS A 156 -0.86 15.11 3.65
C LYS A 156 0.11 15.55 4.75
N HIS A 157 0.11 16.85 5.07
CA HIS A 157 0.76 17.31 6.29
C HIS A 157 0.02 16.70 7.49
N GLY A 158 0.73 15.85 8.24
CA GLY A 158 0.18 15.10 9.36
C GLY A 158 1.12 15.15 10.56
N GLU A 159 0.65 14.59 11.68
CA GLU A 159 1.40 14.57 12.93
C GLU A 159 2.76 13.88 12.77
N MET A 160 3.79 14.48 13.35
CA MET A 160 5.12 13.86 13.43
C MET A 160 5.04 12.57 14.28
N PRO A 161 5.92 11.59 14.04
CA PRO A 161 5.95 10.37 14.85
C PRO A 161 6.07 10.73 16.33
N PRO A 162 5.28 10.11 17.23
CA PRO A 162 5.32 10.38 18.67
C PRO A 162 6.53 9.75 19.37
N PHE A 163 7.62 9.52 18.63
CA PHE A 163 8.83 8.84 19.08
C PHE A 163 10.05 9.44 18.37
N ASP A 164 11.09 9.73 19.14
CA ASP A 164 12.34 10.28 18.62
C ASP A 164 13.20 9.16 17.99
N THR A 165 13.30 9.16 16.66
CA THR A 165 14.12 8.20 15.91
C THR A 165 15.63 8.38 16.14
N GLU A 166 16.09 9.57 16.55
CA GLU A 166 17.51 9.88 16.69
C GLU A 166 18.10 9.52 18.07
N THR A 167 17.27 9.41 19.11
CA THR A 167 17.74 9.16 20.50
C THR A 167 17.41 7.75 21.00
N THR A 168 16.73 6.93 20.20
CA THR A 168 16.42 5.54 20.57
C THR A 168 17.70 4.71 20.71
N PRO A 169 17.98 4.14 21.90
CA PRO A 169 19.12 3.25 22.07
C PRO A 169 18.91 2.01 21.19
N ILE A 170 19.93 1.71 20.38
CA ILE A 170 19.96 0.53 19.53
C ILE A 170 20.13 -0.69 20.46
N PRO A 171 19.27 -1.73 20.35
CA PRO A 171 19.41 -2.97 21.10
C PRO A 171 20.81 -3.58 20.97
N GLU A 172 21.31 -4.22 22.03
CA GLU A 172 22.59 -4.94 21.99
C GLU A 172 22.50 -6.21 21.12
N ASP A 173 21.29 -6.81 21.05
CA ASP A 173 21.02 -7.93 20.16
C ASP A 173 20.96 -7.46 18.71
N MET A 174 21.85 -8.02 17.88
CA MET A 174 21.98 -7.71 16.45
C MET A 174 20.65 -7.88 15.70
N LEU A 175 19.83 -8.87 16.07
CA LEU A 175 18.53 -9.10 15.41
C LEU A 175 17.53 -8.00 15.77
N CYS A 176 17.44 -7.64 17.05
CA CYS A 176 16.59 -6.54 17.51
C CYS A 176 17.04 -5.20 16.89
N ALA A 177 18.34 -4.96 16.79
CA ALA A 177 18.90 -3.79 16.13
C ALA A 177 18.54 -3.71 14.65
N LEU A 178 18.55 -4.85 13.95
CA LEU A 178 18.16 -4.92 12.53
C LEU A 178 16.68 -4.60 12.34
N ILE A 179 15.80 -5.18 13.16
CA ILE A 179 14.36 -4.92 13.11
C ILE A 179 14.07 -3.45 13.43
N GLU A 180 14.67 -2.90 14.48
CA GLU A 180 14.52 -1.49 14.84
C GLU A 180 14.95 -0.59 13.68
N LYS A 181 16.12 -0.86 13.07
CA LYS A 181 16.62 -0.08 11.93
C LYS A 181 15.68 -0.16 10.72
N ASP A 182 15.11 -1.33 10.43
CA ASP A 182 14.18 -1.49 9.32
C ASP A 182 12.86 -0.73 9.58
N ILE A 183 12.35 -0.72 10.82
CA ILE A 183 11.19 0.08 11.21
C ILE A 183 11.52 1.57 11.10
N GLN A 184 12.69 2.01 11.58
CA GLN A 184 13.14 3.39 11.45
C GLN A 184 13.25 3.82 9.98
N GLN A 185 13.82 2.97 9.11
CA GLN A 185 13.88 3.23 7.66
C GLN A 185 12.48 3.37 7.05
N LEU A 186 11.52 2.56 7.50
CA LEU A 186 10.14 2.64 7.04
C LEU A 186 9.44 3.92 7.52
N THR A 187 9.70 4.36 8.76
CA THR A 187 9.20 5.65 9.28
C THR A 187 9.83 6.85 8.54
N ALA A 188 11.12 6.81 8.25
CA ALA A 188 11.80 7.85 7.47
C ALA A 188 11.28 7.91 6.03
N TRP A 189 11.02 6.75 5.41
CA TRP A 189 10.38 6.66 4.10
C TRP A 189 8.99 7.32 4.12
N MET A 190 8.19 7.06 5.14
CA MET A 190 6.88 7.68 5.33
C MET A 190 6.96 9.20 5.44
N LEU A 191 7.95 9.73 6.18
CA LEU A 191 8.19 11.17 6.29
C LEU A 191 8.67 11.79 4.98
N TYR A 192 9.52 11.07 4.24
CA TYR A 192 9.98 11.51 2.91
C TYR A 192 8.82 11.72 1.94
N GLN A 193 7.77 10.89 2.00
CA GLN A 193 6.58 11.08 1.15
C GLN A 193 5.83 12.41 1.45
N ARG A 194 5.92 12.94 2.68
CA ARG A 194 5.27 14.21 3.08
C ARG A 194 6.00 15.46 2.62
N ALA A 195 7.30 15.39 2.35
CA ALA A 195 8.10 16.56 1.98
C ALA A 195 7.76 17.13 0.59
N PHE A 196 6.89 16.46 -0.17
CA PHE A 196 6.56 16.81 -1.56
C PHE A 196 5.08 17.12 -1.79
N VAL A 197 4.35 17.43 -0.72
CA VAL A 197 3.02 18.03 -0.82
C VAL A 197 3.22 19.49 -1.21
N VAL A 198 3.12 19.77 -2.51
CA VAL A 198 3.05 21.14 -3.08
C VAL A 198 1.59 21.48 -3.30
#